data_AF-A0A3D5RQ61-F1
#
_entry.id   AF-A0A3D5RQ61-F1
#
_cell.length_a   1.000
_cell.length_b   1.000
_cell.length_c   1.000
_cell.angle_alpha   90.00
_cell.angle_beta   90.00
_cell.angle_gamma   90.00
#
_symmetry.space_group_name_H-M   'P 1'
#
loop_
_entity.id
_entity.type
_entity.pdbx_description
1 polymer ?
#
loop_
_entity_poly.entity_id
_entity_poly.type
_entity_poly.pdbx_seq_one_letter_code
_entity_poly.pdbx_strand_id
1 'polypeptide(L)'
;RERMNIPVFHDDQHGTAIVVAAAVVNGLKLLNKDIAKVRVCSTGGGAAGIACLNQLVALGLNRDNVILCDHKGVVFKGRAEDMTDQKA
;
A
#
# COMPACT_ATOMS: atom_id res chain seq x y z
N ARG A 1 16.33 -11.89 2.12
CA ARG A 1 17.08 -10.88 2.90
C ARG A 1 17.90 -11.54 4.01
N GLU A 2 17.31 -12.37 4.86
CA GLU A 2 17.97 -13.03 6.02
C GLU A 2 19.12 -13.99 5.68
N ARG A 3 19.25 -14.44 4.42
CA ARG A 3 20.32 -15.35 3.98
C ARG A 3 21.58 -14.65 3.45
N MET A 4 21.58 -13.33 3.33
CA MET A 4 22.66 -12.55 2.71
C MET A 4 23.37 -11.69 3.76
N ASN A 5 24.70 -11.60 3.69
CA ASN A 5 25.53 -10.76 4.56
C ASN A 5 25.64 -9.30 4.09
N ILE A 6 24.81 -8.89 3.13
CA ILE A 6 24.75 -7.53 2.59
C ILE A 6 23.33 -6.99 2.69
N PRO A 7 23.14 -5.66 2.84
CA PRO A 7 21.82 -5.06 2.78
C PRO A 7 21.14 -5.36 1.43
N VAL A 8 19.94 -5.94 1.49
CA VAL A 8 19.11 -6.19 0.30
C VAL A 8 17.91 -5.28 0.35
N PHE A 9 17.70 -4.57 -0.75
CA PHE A 9 16.60 -3.66 -0.99
C PHE A 9 15.96 -4.02 -2.33
N HIS A 10 14.63 -4.12 -2.35
CA HIS A 10 13.86 -4.32 -3.58
C HIS A 10 13.28 -2.99 -4.02
N ASP A 11 13.75 -2.48 -5.15
CA ASP A 11 13.41 -1.13 -5.61
C ASP A 11 11.91 -0.99 -5.92
N ASP A 12 11.33 -1.93 -6.67
CA ASP A 12 9.89 -1.86 -7.00
C ASP A 12 8.95 -1.96 -5.79
N GLN A 13 9.41 -2.49 -4.64
CA GLN A 13 8.58 -2.57 -3.43
C GLN A 13 8.87 -1.41 -2.50
N HIS A 14 10.11 -1.32 -2.02
CA HIS A 14 10.51 -0.35 -1.02
C HIS A 14 10.71 1.04 -1.63
N GLY A 15 11.38 1.14 -2.78
CA GLY A 15 11.62 2.40 -3.48
C GLY A 15 10.32 3.06 -3.88
N THR A 16 9.43 2.31 -4.53
CA THR A 16 8.08 2.78 -4.89
C THR A 16 7.28 3.18 -3.65
N ALA A 17 7.27 2.40 -2.57
CA ALA A 17 6.55 2.76 -1.35
C ALA A 17 7.07 4.04 -0.69
N ILE A 18 8.38 4.27 -0.68
CA ILE A 18 9.00 5.49 -0.13
C ILE A 18 8.55 6.73 -0.90
N VAL A 19 8.62 6.71 -2.24
CA VAL A 19 8.26 7.89 -3.05
C VAL A 19 6.76 8.16 -3.03
N VAL A 20 5.93 7.11 -3.03
CA VAL A 20 4.47 7.26 -2.90
C VAL A 20 4.10 7.85 -1.54
N ALA A 21 4.71 7.35 -0.46
CA ALA A 21 4.49 7.89 0.88
C ALA A 21 4.85 9.37 0.98
N ALA A 22 6.01 9.76 0.45
CA ALA A 22 6.44 11.17 0.44
C ALA A 22 5.45 12.06 -0.34
N ALA A 23 4.99 11.60 -1.50
CA ALA A 23 4.01 12.32 -2.31
C ALA A 23 2.67 12.50 -1.57
N VAL A 24 2.14 11.43 -0.97
CA VAL A 24 0.87 11.47 -0.22
C VAL A 24 0.98 12.39 0.99
N VAL A 25 2.02 12.26 1.82
CA VAL A 25 2.21 13.11 3.01
C VAL A 25 2.29 14.59 2.62
N ASN A 26 3.06 14.92 1.57
CA ASN A 26 3.17 16.29 1.09
C ASN A 26 1.83 16.82 0.52
N GLY A 27 1.10 16.00 -0.23
CA GLY A 27 -0.21 16.37 -0.77
C GLY A 27 -1.25 16.62 0.34
N LEU A 28 -1.27 15.77 1.37
CA LEU A 28 -2.16 15.96 2.51
C LEU A 28 -1.81 17.20 3.33
N LYS A 29 -0.51 17.48 3.52
CA LYS A 29 -0.04 18.71 4.17
C LYS A 29 -0.49 19.96 3.42
N LEU A 30 -0.35 19.96 2.08
CA LEU A 30 -0.79 21.08 1.23
C LEU A 30 -2.30 21.32 1.34
N LEU A 31 -3.08 20.24 1.45
CA LEU A 31 -4.54 20.30 1.56
C LEU A 31 -5.05 20.45 3.00
N ASN A 32 -4.15 20.50 3.99
CA ASN A 32 -4.47 20.48 5.42
C ASN A 32 -5.42 19.31 5.80
N LYS A 33 -5.14 18.11 5.29
CA LYS A 33 -5.92 16.89 5.54
C LYS A 33 -5.18 15.94 6.46
N ASP A 34 -5.92 15.33 7.38
CA ASP A 34 -5.45 14.26 8.24
C ASP A 34 -5.49 12.92 7.49
N ILE A 35 -4.36 12.23 7.44
CA ILE A 35 -4.21 10.92 6.76
C ILE A 35 -5.14 9.86 7.35
N ALA A 36 -5.49 9.93 8.63
CA ALA A 36 -6.40 8.98 9.26
C ALA A 36 -7.84 9.09 8.72
N LYS A 37 -8.19 10.23 8.11
CA LYS A 37 -9.55 10.54 7.65
C LYS A 37 -9.74 10.40 6.14
N VAL A 38 -8.67 10.20 5.37
CA VAL A 38 -8.79 10.06 3.92
C VAL A 38 -9.12 8.62 3.51
N ARG A 39 -9.80 8.49 2.38
CA ARG A 39 -10.09 7.21 1.72
C ARG A 39 -9.18 7.04 0.52
N VAL A 40 -8.64 5.84 0.35
CA VAL A 40 -7.70 5.51 -0.72
C VAL A 40 -8.26 4.33 -1.51
N CYS A 41 -8.32 4.49 -2.83
CA CYS A 41 -8.56 3.40 -3.76
C CYS A 41 -7.24 3.10 -4.48
N SER A 42 -6.76 1.87 -4.37
CA SER A 42 -5.57 1.39 -5.07
C SER A 42 -6.00 0.48 -6.21
N THR A 43 -5.47 0.76 -7.40
CA THR A 43 -5.58 -0.10 -8.57
C THR A 43 -4.28 -0.89 -8.73
N GLY A 44 -4.35 -2.21 -8.57
CA GLY A 44 -3.23 -3.14 -8.61
C GLY A 44 -2.92 -3.76 -7.24
N GLY A 45 -3.23 -5.06 -7.10
CA GLY A 45 -2.91 -5.88 -5.92
C GLY A 45 -1.57 -6.63 -5.99
N GLY A 46 -0.59 -6.06 -6.69
CA GLY A 46 0.76 -6.62 -6.79
C GLY A 46 1.68 -6.16 -5.64
N ALA A 47 2.88 -6.71 -5.56
CA ALA A 47 3.81 -6.48 -4.45
C ALA A 47 4.12 -4.98 -4.20
N ALA A 48 4.32 -4.20 -5.26
CA ALA A 48 4.57 -2.75 -5.17
C ALA A 48 3.38 -1.99 -4.58
N GLY A 49 2.16 -2.27 -5.08
CA GLY A 49 0.93 -1.62 -4.60
C GLY A 49 0.64 -1.95 -3.14
N ILE A 50 0.79 -3.22 -2.76
CA ILE A 50 0.69 -3.65 -1.36
C ILE A 50 1.74 -2.99 -0.48
N ALA A 51 3.00 -2.89 -0.94
CA ALA A 51 4.05 -2.22 -0.19
C ALA A 51 3.73 -0.72 0.04
N CYS A 52 3.19 -0.04 -0.97
CA CYS A 52 2.72 1.34 -0.84
C CYS A 52 1.58 1.47 0.19
N LEU A 53 0.57 0.62 0.10
CA LEU A 53 -0.57 0.63 1.03
C LEU A 53 -0.12 0.36 2.47
N ASN A 54 0.74 -0.64 2.68
CA ASN A 54 1.30 -0.94 4.00
C ASN A 54 2.09 0.24 4.55
N GLN A 55 2.90 0.90 3.72
CA GLN A 55 3.64 2.09 4.13
C GLN A 55 2.71 3.25 4.53
N LEU A 56 1.63 3.48 3.77
CA LEU A 56 0.65 4.52 4.11
C LEU A 56 -0.11 4.20 5.40
N VAL A 57 -0.46 2.94 5.63
CA VAL A 57 -1.06 2.49 6.90
C VAL A 57 -0.10 2.69 8.07
N ALA A 58 1.18 2.36 7.91
CA ALA A 58 2.20 2.61 8.92
C ALA A 58 2.38 4.11 9.24
N LEU A 59 2.07 4.99 8.28
CA LEU A 59 2.07 6.44 8.44
C LEU A 59 0.75 7.03 9.01
N GLY A 60 -0.24 6.18 9.30
CA GLY A 60 -1.49 6.57 9.96
C GLY A 60 -2.73 6.54 9.08
N LEU A 61 -2.65 6.06 7.84
CA LEU A 61 -3.86 5.79 7.04
C LEU A 61 -4.68 4.69 7.73
N ASN A 62 -5.97 4.94 7.95
CA ASN A 62 -6.86 3.92 8.48
C ASN A 62 -7.05 2.79 7.43
N ARG A 63 -6.76 1.54 7.80
CA ARG A 63 -6.92 0.36 6.92
C ARG A 63 -8.36 0.20 6.43
N ASP A 64 -9.35 0.55 7.24
CA ASP A 64 -10.77 0.48 6.86
C ASP A 64 -11.14 1.48 5.76
N ASN A 65 -10.29 2.48 5.52
CA ASN A 65 -10.44 3.47 4.46
C ASN A 65 -9.75 3.07 3.16
N VAL A 66 -9.16 1.87 3.07
CA VAL A 66 -8.48 1.36 1.89
C VAL A 66 -9.40 0.45 1.08
N ILE A 67 -9.51 0.73 -0.22
CA ILE A 67 -10.11 -0.16 -1.21
C ILE A 67 -9.01 -0.62 -2.15
N LEU A 68 -8.84 -1.94 -2.29
CA LEU A 68 -7.92 -2.53 -3.24
C LEU A 68 -8.70 -3.17 -4.39
N CYS A 69 -8.34 -2.81 -5.62
CA CYS A 69 -8.89 -3.41 -6.84
C CYS A 69 -7.73 -4.02 -7.63
N ASP A 70 -7.80 -5.31 -7.95
CA ASP A 70 -6.83 -5.97 -8.83
C ASP A 70 -7.48 -6.37 -10.17
N HIS A 71 -6.79 -7.19 -10.96
CA HIS A 71 -7.28 -7.60 -12.28
C HIS A 71 -8.57 -8.44 -12.25
N LYS A 72 -8.98 -8.96 -11.08
CA LYS A 72 -10.26 -9.65 -10.86
C LYS A 72 -11.34 -8.74 -10.24
N GLY A 73 -11.01 -7.47 -9.99
CA GLY A 73 -11.91 -6.48 -9.38
C GLY A 73 -11.58 -6.22 -7.91
N VAL A 74 -12.59 -5.77 -7.16
CA VAL A 74 -12.41 -5.40 -5.75
C VAL A 74 -12.00 -6.62 -4.92
N VAL A 75 -11.01 -6.42 -4.04
CA VAL A 75 -10.57 -7.41 -3.06
C VAL A 75 -11.46 -7.30 -1.82
N PHE A 76 -12.04 -8.41 -1.38
CA PHE A 76 -12.91 -8.47 -0.22
C PHE A 76 -12.82 -9.84 0.46
N LYS A 77 -13.19 -9.89 1.75
CA LYS A 77 -13.21 -11.11 2.54
C LYS A 77 -14.18 -12.13 1.94
N GLY A 78 -13.69 -13.33 1.67
CA GLY A 78 -14.48 -14.43 1.07
C GLY A 78 -14.42 -14.49 -0.45
N ARG A 79 -13.67 -13.60 -1.13
CA ARG A 79 -13.34 -13.77 -2.54
C ARG A 79 -12.49 -15.04 -2.73
N ALA A 80 -12.80 -15.85 -3.74
CA ALA A 80 -12.08 -17.10 -4.00
C ALA A 80 -10.87 -16.95 -4.93
N GLU A 81 -10.95 -16.01 -5.89
CA GLU A 81 -9.95 -15.89 -6.96
C GLU A 81 -8.76 -15.02 -6.55
N ASP A 82 -7.54 -15.50 -6.81
CA ASP A 82 -6.28 -14.74 -6.70
C ASP A 82 -6.12 -14.00 -5.35
N MET A 83 -6.54 -14.67 -4.26
CA MET A 83 -6.34 -14.19 -2.90
C MET A 83 -5.01 -14.73 -2.36
N THR A 84 -4.12 -13.82 -2.01
CA THR A 84 -2.87 -14.09 -1.31
C THR A 84 -2.98 -13.59 0.13
N ASP A 85 -2.09 -14.04 1.01
CA ASP A 85 -2.04 -13.57 2.41
C ASP A 85 -1.93 -12.05 2.53
N GLN A 86 -1.31 -11.41 1.53
CA GLN A 86 -1.15 -9.95 1.45
C GLN A 86 -2.45 -9.22 1.09
N LYS A 87 -3.37 -9.89 0.41
CA LYS A 87 -4.68 -9.35 0.00
C LYS A 87 -5.80 -9.69 0.99
N ALA A 88 -5.53 -10.57 1.96
CA ALA A 88 -6.49 -11.03 2.95
C ALA A 88 -6.81 -9.97 4.04
#